data_AF-A0A6A7AY58-F1
#
_entry.id   AF-A0A6A7AY58-F1
#
_cell.length_a   1.000
_cell.length_b   1.000
_cell.length_c   1.000
_cell.angle_alpha   90.00
_cell.angle_beta   90.00
_cell.angle_gamma   90.00
#
_symmetry.space_group_name_H-M   'P 1'
#
loop_
_entity.id
_entity.type
_entity.pdbx_description
1 polymer ?
#
loop_
_entity_poly.entity_id
_entity_poly.type
_entity_poly.pdbx_seq_one_letter_code
_entity_poly.pdbx_strand_id
1 'polypeptide(L)'
;MQMNVQLTTHVQKYTVQPTGIYAAINRLFALDPKRSTGIPLNPQFRNPPPGGQDPNAYDDPVTVPAGDIAENPYWKRDVRRRYPKLSTITQADAVALLQVGSAAAPKHDLIGEAGSQQLVAAQEEGSKGLAVAFEKNTGLAKDVLGPGGMPPLPSGLHTRGPAGSKRYELESVQSYGTEYPCRTFA
;
A
#
# COMPACT_ATOMS: atom_id res chain seq x y z
N MET A 1 -37.77 -1.87 14.14
CA MET A 1 -38.26 -1.77 12.75
C MET A 1 -37.18 -2.40 11.86
N GLN A 2 -37.25 -3.72 11.65
CA GLN A 2 -36.27 -4.45 10.87
C GLN A 2 -36.47 -4.08 9.39
N MET A 3 -35.50 -3.37 8.81
CA MET A 3 -35.47 -3.19 7.37
C MET A 3 -35.12 -4.53 6.73
N ASN A 4 -36.15 -5.21 6.24
CA ASN A 4 -36.00 -6.32 5.30
C ASN A 4 -35.36 -5.76 4.03
N VAL A 5 -34.03 -5.89 3.92
CA VAL A 5 -33.34 -5.70 2.65
C VAL A 5 -33.77 -6.88 1.78
N GLN A 6 -34.80 -6.68 0.97
CA GLN A 6 -35.11 -7.61 -0.12
C GLN A 6 -33.89 -7.64 -1.05
N LEU A 7 -33.08 -8.68 -0.95
CA LEU A 7 -32.14 -9.07 -1.99
C LEU A 7 -32.96 -9.45 -3.24
N THR A 8 -33.36 -8.46 -4.02
CA THR A 8 -33.88 -8.63 -5.38
C THR A 8 -32.69 -8.90 -6.30
N THR A 9 -32.00 -10.02 -6.08
CA THR A 9 -31.00 -10.53 -7.00
C THR A 9 -31.69 -11.28 -8.14
N HIS A 10 -32.35 -10.53 -9.04
CA HIS A 10 -32.61 -11.06 -10.38
C HIS A 10 -31.31 -10.96 -11.20
N VAL A 11 -30.24 -11.60 -10.70
CA VAL A 11 -29.03 -11.78 -11.50
C VAL A 11 -29.43 -12.75 -12.61
N GLN A 12 -29.67 -12.22 -13.80
CA GLN A 12 -29.89 -13.04 -14.99
C GLN A 12 -28.57 -13.76 -15.26
N LYS A 13 -28.54 -15.06 -14.97
CA LYS A 13 -27.35 -15.90 -15.20
C LYS A 13 -27.33 -16.29 -16.68
N TYR A 14 -26.25 -15.93 -17.38
CA TYR A 14 -26.04 -16.22 -18.80
C TYR A 14 -25.68 -17.70 -19.03
N THR A 15 -26.65 -18.57 -18.78
CA THR A 15 -26.52 -20.02 -18.89
C THR A 15 -27.74 -20.61 -19.58
N VAL A 16 -27.58 -21.75 -20.23
CA VAL A 16 -28.70 -22.52 -20.80
C VAL A 16 -29.61 -22.98 -19.66
N GLN A 17 -30.87 -22.61 -19.72
CA GLN A 17 -31.89 -22.95 -18.71
C GLN A 17 -32.99 -23.81 -19.33
N PRO A 18 -33.61 -24.73 -18.57
CA PRO A 18 -34.76 -25.47 -19.04
C PRO A 18 -35.94 -24.52 -19.30
N THR A 19 -36.72 -24.79 -20.34
CA THR A 19 -37.90 -24.01 -20.75
C THR A 19 -39.17 -24.87 -20.73
N GLY A 20 -40.35 -24.23 -20.75
CA GLY A 20 -41.64 -24.93 -20.77
C GLY A 20 -41.88 -25.82 -19.54
N ILE A 21 -42.42 -27.02 -19.76
CA ILE A 21 -42.75 -27.97 -18.68
C ILE A 21 -41.50 -28.36 -17.86
N TYR A 22 -40.35 -28.52 -18.50
CA TYR A 22 -39.11 -28.85 -17.81
C TYR A 22 -38.62 -27.73 -16.87
N ALA A 23 -38.96 -26.47 -17.17
CA ALA A 23 -38.71 -25.36 -16.24
C ALA A 23 -39.56 -25.47 -14.97
N ALA A 24 -40.82 -25.89 -15.11
CA ALA A 24 -41.71 -26.10 -13.98
C ALA A 24 -41.24 -27.28 -13.10
N ILE A 25 -40.82 -28.39 -13.74
CA ILE A 25 -40.23 -29.55 -13.06
C ILE A 25 -38.96 -29.11 -12.31
N ASN A 26 -38.03 -28.40 -12.96
CA ASN A 26 -36.80 -27.95 -12.32
C ASN A 26 -37.08 -27.03 -11.11
N ARG A 27 -38.04 -26.10 -11.22
CA ARG A 27 -38.43 -25.22 -10.11
C ARG A 27 -39.05 -25.98 -8.94
N LEU A 28 -39.76 -27.08 -9.20
CA LEU A 28 -40.39 -27.88 -8.16
C LEU A 28 -39.40 -28.79 -7.42
N PHE A 29 -38.42 -29.36 -8.12
CA PHE A 29 -37.52 -30.37 -7.57
C PHE A 29 -36.12 -29.85 -7.18
N ALA A 30 -35.72 -28.64 -7.59
CA ALA A 30 -34.43 -28.08 -7.21
C ALA A 30 -34.41 -27.60 -5.75
N LEU A 31 -33.35 -27.92 -5.02
CA LEU A 31 -33.10 -27.41 -3.66
C LEU A 31 -33.02 -25.88 -3.62
N ASP A 32 -32.42 -25.28 -4.65
CA ASP A 32 -32.41 -23.84 -4.89
C ASP A 32 -32.74 -23.57 -6.37
N PRO A 33 -33.99 -23.22 -6.70
CA PRO A 33 -34.41 -22.89 -8.05
C PRO A 33 -33.68 -21.67 -8.66
N LYS A 34 -32.96 -20.87 -7.86
CA LYS A 34 -32.14 -19.76 -8.35
C LYS A 34 -30.76 -20.23 -8.84
N ARG A 35 -30.37 -21.49 -8.62
CA ARG A 35 -29.10 -22.05 -9.09
C ARG A 35 -29.11 -22.26 -10.60
N SER A 36 -27.97 -22.04 -11.26
CA SER A 36 -27.80 -22.25 -12.70
C SER A 36 -27.20 -23.62 -13.03
N THR A 37 -27.36 -24.05 -14.28
CA THR A 37 -26.74 -25.27 -14.84
C THR A 37 -25.23 -25.12 -15.10
N GLY A 38 -24.74 -23.88 -15.23
CA GLY A 38 -23.33 -23.60 -15.52
C GLY A 38 -22.92 -23.82 -16.98
N ILE A 39 -23.87 -24.14 -17.87
CA ILE A 39 -23.62 -24.27 -19.32
C ILE A 39 -23.74 -22.90 -19.96
N PRO A 40 -22.68 -22.30 -20.54
CA PRO A 40 -22.75 -20.99 -21.18
C PRO A 40 -23.70 -20.97 -22.37
N LEU A 41 -24.25 -19.80 -22.70
CA LEU A 41 -25.08 -19.62 -23.89
C LEU A 41 -24.18 -19.52 -25.14
N ASN A 42 -24.19 -20.53 -26.01
CA ASN A 42 -23.37 -20.57 -27.24
C ASN A 42 -23.45 -19.29 -28.10
N PRO A 43 -24.62 -18.64 -28.31
CA PRO A 43 -24.69 -17.45 -29.15
C PRO A 43 -23.96 -16.23 -28.58
N GLN A 44 -23.72 -16.17 -27.27
CA GLN A 44 -23.16 -15.00 -26.56
C GLN A 44 -21.77 -15.28 -25.98
N PHE A 45 -21.52 -16.50 -25.53
CA PHE A 45 -20.26 -16.86 -24.92
C PHE A 45 -19.18 -17.07 -25.99
N ARG A 46 -18.19 -16.17 -26.01
CA ARG A 46 -17.04 -16.23 -26.94
C ARG A 46 -17.48 -16.26 -28.41
N ASN A 47 -18.55 -15.53 -28.72
CA ASN A 47 -19.05 -15.34 -30.07
C ASN A 47 -19.26 -13.84 -30.32
N PRO A 48 -18.48 -13.19 -31.20
CA PRO A 48 -17.46 -13.79 -32.08
C PRO A 48 -16.26 -14.38 -31.30
N PRO A 49 -15.57 -15.38 -31.87
CA PRO A 49 -14.34 -15.89 -31.28
C PRO A 49 -13.26 -14.79 -31.25
N PRO A 50 -12.23 -14.88 -30.39
CA PRO A 50 -11.21 -13.83 -30.28
C PRO A 50 -10.55 -13.44 -31.61
N GLY A 51 -10.29 -14.41 -32.50
CA GLY A 51 -9.72 -14.14 -33.83
C GLY A 51 -10.75 -13.73 -34.91
N GLY A 52 -12.03 -13.66 -34.58
CA GLY A 52 -13.09 -13.15 -35.45
C GLY A 52 -13.43 -11.69 -35.19
N GLN A 53 -12.73 -11.03 -34.26
CA GLN A 53 -12.79 -9.59 -34.07
C GLN A 53 -12.06 -8.89 -35.21
N ASP A 54 -12.46 -7.66 -35.54
CA ASP A 54 -11.75 -6.84 -36.51
C ASP A 54 -10.33 -6.54 -36.00
N PRO A 55 -9.27 -7.01 -36.68
CA PRO A 55 -7.89 -6.78 -36.24
C PRO A 55 -7.50 -5.30 -36.24
N ASN A 56 -8.22 -4.43 -36.95
CA ASN A 56 -7.94 -2.99 -37.01
C ASN A 56 -8.74 -2.16 -36.01
N ALA A 57 -9.61 -2.79 -35.20
CA ALA A 57 -10.43 -2.07 -34.23
C ALA A 57 -9.67 -1.66 -32.96
N TYR A 58 -8.46 -2.17 -32.77
CA TYR A 58 -7.65 -1.88 -31.60
C TYR A 58 -6.56 -0.86 -31.91
N ASP A 59 -6.54 0.21 -31.12
CA ASP A 59 -5.45 1.17 -31.05
C ASP A 59 -4.76 1.06 -29.69
N ASP A 60 -3.43 1.20 -29.68
CA ASP A 60 -2.66 1.17 -28.44
C ASP A 60 -3.06 2.34 -27.52
N PRO A 61 -3.54 2.07 -26.29
CA PRO A 61 -3.96 3.13 -25.39
C PRO A 61 -2.75 3.89 -24.88
N VAL A 62 -2.82 5.22 -24.99
CA VAL A 62 -1.84 6.15 -24.42
C VAL A 62 -2.51 7.04 -23.37
N THR A 63 -1.79 7.36 -22.30
CA THR A 63 -2.28 8.25 -21.24
C THR A 63 -1.68 9.64 -21.39
N VAL A 64 -2.46 10.69 -21.11
CA VAL A 64 -1.93 12.05 -20.96
C VAL A 64 -1.45 12.20 -19.51
N PRO A 65 -0.21 12.67 -19.26
CA PRO A 65 0.70 13.37 -20.18
C PRO A 65 1.71 12.51 -20.95
N ALA A 66 1.77 11.19 -20.74
CA ALA A 66 2.80 10.33 -21.35
C ALA A 66 2.78 10.29 -22.89
N GLY A 67 1.61 10.42 -23.52
CA GLY A 67 1.44 10.46 -24.97
C GLY A 67 1.58 11.84 -25.62
N ASP A 68 1.82 12.92 -24.86
CA ASP A 68 1.98 14.26 -25.44
C ASP A 68 3.27 14.36 -26.29
N ILE A 69 3.17 15.02 -27.44
CA ILE A 69 4.25 15.17 -28.43
C ILE A 69 5.05 16.46 -28.25
N ALA A 70 4.53 17.44 -27.50
CA ALA A 70 5.17 18.75 -27.34
C ALA A 70 5.95 18.85 -26.02
N GLU A 71 5.25 18.91 -24.88
CA GLU A 71 5.84 19.28 -23.58
C GLU A 71 6.27 18.06 -22.75
N ASN A 72 6.74 17.03 -23.45
CA ASN A 72 6.97 15.72 -22.88
C ASN A 72 8.43 15.25 -23.10
N PRO A 73 9.45 15.94 -22.53
CA PRO A 73 10.84 15.48 -22.62
C PRO A 73 11.13 14.30 -21.67
N TYR A 74 11.87 13.28 -22.13
CA TYR A 74 12.06 12.02 -21.39
C TYR A 74 12.68 12.20 -20.00
N TRP A 75 13.65 13.09 -19.83
CA TRP A 75 14.34 13.31 -18.55
C TRP A 75 13.42 13.80 -17.42
N LYS A 76 12.25 14.40 -17.75
CA LYS A 76 11.22 14.78 -16.75
C LYS A 76 10.44 13.55 -16.23
N ARG A 77 10.23 12.53 -17.07
CA ARG A 77 9.50 11.29 -16.74
C ARG A 77 10.40 10.10 -16.41
N ASP A 78 11.71 10.26 -16.51
CA ASP A 78 12.68 9.20 -16.20
C ASP A 78 12.73 8.94 -14.69
N VAL A 79 11.81 8.10 -14.21
CA VAL A 79 11.77 7.63 -12.81
C VAL A 79 12.89 6.63 -12.51
N ARG A 80 13.39 5.92 -13.53
CA ARG A 80 14.44 4.91 -13.37
C ARG A 80 15.74 5.53 -12.89
N ARG A 81 16.11 6.71 -13.40
CA ARG A 81 17.31 7.45 -12.96
C ARG A 81 17.09 8.31 -11.72
N ARG A 82 15.84 8.49 -11.29
CA ARG A 82 15.44 9.25 -10.09
C ARG A 82 15.13 8.35 -8.89
N TYR A 83 15.74 7.18 -8.83
CA TYR A 83 15.55 6.26 -7.70
C TYR A 83 16.11 6.87 -6.40
N PRO A 84 15.48 6.61 -5.25
CA PRO A 84 16.03 7.02 -3.95
C PRO A 84 17.35 6.30 -3.69
N LYS A 85 18.39 7.04 -3.29
CA LYS A 85 19.69 6.46 -2.95
C LYS A 85 19.62 5.76 -1.60
N LEU A 86 20.34 4.64 -1.47
CA LEU A 86 20.52 3.98 -0.19
C LEU A 86 21.33 4.88 0.75
N SER A 87 20.80 5.10 1.95
CA SER A 87 21.53 5.78 3.04
C SER A 87 22.10 4.74 3.99
N THR A 88 23.41 4.79 4.20
CA THR A 88 24.13 3.93 5.16
C THR A 88 24.68 4.81 6.26
N ILE A 89 24.40 4.46 7.52
CA ILE A 89 24.85 5.20 8.70
C ILE A 89 25.80 4.30 9.49
N THR A 90 27.04 4.72 9.66
CA THR A 90 28.00 4.05 10.54
C THR A 90 27.84 4.53 12.00
N GLN A 91 28.49 3.85 12.95
CA GLN A 91 28.49 4.34 14.33
C GLN A 91 29.13 5.72 14.44
N ALA A 92 30.16 6.01 13.64
CA ALA A 92 30.81 7.32 13.66
C ALA A 92 29.87 8.42 13.16
N ASP A 93 29.11 8.15 12.09
CA ASP A 93 28.11 9.09 11.57
C ASP A 93 27.00 9.37 12.60
N ALA A 94 26.54 8.32 13.31
CA ALA A 94 25.53 8.47 14.35
C ALA A 94 26.03 9.32 15.53
N VAL A 95 27.27 9.10 15.99
CA VAL A 95 27.88 9.93 17.04
C VAL A 95 28.03 11.37 16.58
N ALA A 96 28.50 11.61 15.36
CA ALA A 96 28.62 12.95 14.81
C ALA A 96 27.26 13.68 14.79
N LEU A 97 26.20 13.02 14.31
CA LEU A 97 24.84 13.58 14.33
C LEU A 97 24.36 13.90 15.75
N LEU A 98 24.69 13.08 16.74
CA LEU A 98 24.33 13.33 18.13
C LEU A 98 25.11 14.50 18.74
N GLN A 99 26.38 14.69 18.35
CA GLN A 99 27.22 15.76 18.89
C GLN A 99 26.97 17.11 18.23
N VAL A 100 27.04 17.19 16.90
CA VAL A 100 26.94 18.46 16.16
C VAL A 100 25.52 18.81 15.69
N GLY A 101 24.62 17.82 15.70
CA GLY A 101 23.26 17.98 15.21
C GLY A 101 23.11 17.63 13.73
N SER A 102 21.99 18.07 13.14
CA SER A 102 21.65 17.84 11.74
C SER A 102 21.42 19.16 11.02
N ALA A 103 21.35 19.14 9.69
CA ALA A 103 20.99 20.33 8.91
C ALA A 103 19.62 20.93 9.30
N ALA A 104 18.68 20.10 9.79
CA ALA A 104 17.37 20.56 10.25
C ALA A 104 17.38 21.10 11.70
N ALA A 105 18.32 20.64 12.53
CA ALA A 105 18.45 21.02 13.93
C ALA A 105 19.94 21.04 14.33
N PRO A 106 20.67 22.12 14.02
CA PRO A 106 22.08 22.26 14.36
C PRO A 106 22.24 22.52 15.87
N LYS A 107 23.26 21.90 16.50
CA LYS A 107 23.60 22.13 17.92
C LYS A 107 24.79 23.06 18.10
N HIS A 108 25.60 23.20 17.06
CA HIS A 108 26.76 24.06 17.01
C HIS A 108 26.75 24.89 15.73
N ASP A 109 27.21 26.14 15.81
CA ASP A 109 27.39 27.00 14.64
C ASP A 109 28.66 26.58 13.90
N LEU A 110 28.49 25.71 12.90
CA LEU A 110 29.57 25.20 12.06
C LEU A 110 29.94 26.20 10.97
N ILE A 111 30.59 27.30 11.35
CA ILE A 111 31.00 28.36 10.42
C ILE A 111 32.50 28.25 10.12
N GLY A 112 32.85 28.23 8.84
CA GLY A 112 34.24 28.30 8.37
C GLY A 112 35.10 27.12 8.81
N GLU A 113 36.40 27.38 8.98
CA GLU A 113 37.40 26.34 9.28
C GLU A 113 37.16 25.67 10.64
N ALA A 114 36.72 26.44 11.65
CA ALA A 114 36.39 25.90 12.98
C ALA A 114 35.25 24.87 12.92
N GLY A 115 34.24 25.10 12.08
CA GLY A 115 33.16 24.13 11.86
C GLY A 115 33.65 22.84 11.19
N SER A 116 34.55 22.95 10.21
CA SER A 116 35.14 21.77 9.57
C SER A 116 35.98 20.93 10.54
N GLN A 117 36.74 21.57 11.43
CA GLN A 117 37.51 20.88 12.46
C GLN A 117 36.62 20.18 13.48
N GLN A 118 35.50 20.79 13.87
CA GLN A 118 34.52 20.16 14.77
C GLN A 118 33.86 18.93 14.17
N LEU A 119 33.57 18.94 12.85
CA LEU A 119 33.04 17.76 12.15
C LEU A 119 34.05 16.61 12.12
N VAL A 120 35.32 16.91 11.84
CA VAL A 120 36.40 15.92 11.85
C VAL A 120 36.58 15.34 13.25
N ALA A 121 36.61 16.19 14.28
CA ALA A 121 36.75 15.75 15.67
C ALA A 121 35.58 14.83 16.10
N ALA A 122 34.36 15.15 15.68
CA ALA A 122 33.18 14.35 15.97
C ALA A 122 33.22 12.98 15.27
N GLN A 123 33.74 12.93 14.04
CA GLN A 123 33.92 11.67 13.30
C GLN A 123 35.01 10.80 13.92
N GLU A 124 36.14 11.40 14.34
CA GLU A 124 37.21 10.70 15.06
C GLU A 124 36.74 10.17 16.41
N GLU A 125 35.94 10.95 17.15
CA GLU A 125 35.35 10.48 18.40
C GLU A 125 34.37 9.33 18.17
N GLY A 126 33.57 9.41 17.11
CA GLY A 126 32.66 8.36 16.71
C GLY A 126 33.35 7.04 16.33
N SER A 127 34.60 7.08 15.86
CA SER A 127 35.39 5.87 15.59
C SER A 127 35.70 5.03 16.84
N LYS A 128 35.64 5.65 18.03
CA LYS A 128 35.85 4.97 19.33
C LYS A 128 34.62 4.18 19.79
N GLY A 129 33.48 4.36 19.10
CA GLY A 129 32.24 3.64 19.32
C GLY A 129 31.17 4.45 20.08
N LEU A 130 29.91 4.09 19.83
CA LEU A 130 28.75 4.78 20.38
C LEU A 130 28.65 4.69 21.92
N ALA A 131 29.09 3.56 22.51
CA ALA A 131 29.07 3.37 23.95
C ALA A 131 29.94 4.41 24.68
N VAL A 132 31.16 4.65 24.19
CA VAL A 132 32.09 5.63 24.75
C VAL A 132 31.51 7.05 24.66
N ALA A 133 30.81 7.37 23.58
CA ALA A 133 30.14 8.66 23.42
C ALA A 133 29.02 8.88 24.45
N PHE A 134 28.22 7.84 24.76
CA PHE A 134 27.18 7.92 25.78
C PHE A 134 27.72 7.96 27.21
N GLU A 135 28.83 7.28 27.51
CA GLU A 135 29.52 7.39 28.80
C GLU A 135 30.02 8.81 29.05
N LYS A 136 30.58 9.45 28.02
CA LYS A 136 31.07 10.83 28.10
C LYS A 136 29.94 11.85 28.24
N ASN A 137 28.82 11.64 27.55
CA ASN A 137 27.67 12.53 27.62
C ASN A 137 26.35 11.75 27.56
N THR A 138 25.80 11.47 28.74
CA THR A 138 24.50 10.79 28.90
C THR A 138 23.33 11.63 28.38
N GLY A 139 23.52 12.93 28.20
CA GLY A 139 22.53 13.83 27.61
C GLY A 139 22.22 13.51 26.14
N LEU A 140 23.15 12.87 25.42
CA LEU A 140 22.96 12.49 24.01
C LEU A 140 21.84 11.46 23.82
N ALA A 141 21.55 10.65 24.84
CA ALA A 141 20.48 9.65 24.77
C ALA A 141 19.08 10.29 24.71
N LYS A 142 18.92 11.53 25.18
CA LYS A 142 17.63 12.23 25.18
C LYS A 142 17.11 12.52 23.77
N ASP A 143 18.02 12.73 22.81
CA ASP A 143 17.66 13.05 21.43
C ASP A 143 17.29 11.80 20.60
N VAL A 144 17.52 10.61 21.14
CA VAL A 144 17.19 9.33 20.50
C VAL A 144 15.79 8.86 20.87
N LEU A 145 15.34 9.19 22.08
CA LEU A 145 14.08 8.71 22.63
C LEU A 145 12.92 9.61 22.22
N GLY A 146 11.73 9.01 22.15
CA GLY A 146 10.49 9.74 21.92
C GLY A 146 10.06 10.57 23.14
N PRO A 147 8.92 11.27 23.02
CA PRO A 147 8.34 12.05 24.11
C PRO A 147 8.24 11.22 25.41
N GLY A 148 8.66 11.80 26.54
CA GLY A 148 8.67 11.12 27.83
C GLY A 148 9.77 10.07 28.02
N GLY A 149 10.77 10.01 27.13
CA GLY A 149 11.88 9.05 27.23
C GLY A 149 11.50 7.63 26.80
N MET A 150 10.37 7.47 26.10
CA MET A 150 9.93 6.18 25.59
C MET A 150 10.67 5.83 24.29
N PRO A 151 10.99 4.54 24.04
CA PRO A 151 11.56 4.13 22.76
C PRO A 151 10.57 4.42 21.61
N PRO A 152 11.07 4.73 20.40
CA PRO A 152 10.20 4.91 19.23
C PRO A 152 9.48 3.59 18.89
N LEU A 153 8.23 3.70 18.49
CA LEU A 153 7.45 2.57 17.97
C LEU A 153 7.88 2.23 16.53
N PRO A 154 7.75 0.97 16.09
CA PRO A 154 8.00 0.62 14.70
C PRO A 154 7.07 1.43 13.78
N SER A 155 7.64 2.06 12.76
CA SER A 155 6.87 2.78 11.75
C SER A 155 6.11 1.81 10.85
N GLY A 156 4.85 2.10 10.56
CA GLY A 156 4.09 1.39 9.54
C GLY A 156 4.20 2.05 8.15
N LEU A 157 3.76 1.35 7.11
CA LEU A 157 3.73 1.82 5.72
C LEU A 157 2.32 2.09 5.21
N HIS A 158 1.30 2.01 6.07
CA HIS A 158 -0.08 2.24 5.64
C HIS A 158 -0.33 3.70 5.28
N THR A 159 -1.04 3.96 4.19
CA THR A 159 -1.17 5.31 3.60
C THR A 159 -2.14 6.25 4.32
N ARG A 160 -2.97 5.73 5.24
CA ARG A 160 -4.09 6.50 5.83
C ARG A 160 -4.14 6.54 7.36
N GLY A 161 -3.22 5.87 8.05
CA GLY A 161 -3.22 5.80 9.51
C GLY A 161 -2.12 6.64 10.15
N PRO A 162 -2.31 7.15 11.37
CA PRO A 162 -1.23 7.79 12.12
C PRO A 162 -0.07 6.81 12.28
N ALA A 163 1.16 7.30 12.04
CA ALA A 163 2.39 6.52 12.02
C ALA A 163 2.35 5.26 11.10
N GLY A 164 1.51 5.28 10.06
CA GLY A 164 1.40 4.17 9.11
C GLY A 164 0.68 2.93 9.63
N SER A 165 -0.15 3.08 10.67
CA SER A 165 -0.97 1.99 11.21
C SER A 165 -2.14 1.61 10.29
N LYS A 166 -2.49 0.31 10.25
CA LYS A 166 -3.72 -0.19 9.64
C LYS A 166 -4.61 -0.75 10.75
N ARG A 167 -5.78 -0.15 10.95
CA ARG A 167 -6.83 -0.70 11.83
C ARG A 167 -7.80 -1.47 10.96
N TYR A 168 -8.13 -2.68 11.41
CA TYR A 168 -9.17 -3.49 10.82
C TYR A 168 -10.47 -3.18 11.54
N GLU A 169 -11.49 -2.81 10.78
CA GLU A 169 -12.82 -2.56 11.31
C GLU A 169 -13.70 -3.77 11.07
N LEU A 170 -14.51 -4.11 12.06
CA LEU A 170 -15.45 -5.21 11.91
C LEU A 170 -16.56 -4.75 10.96
N GLU A 171 -16.76 -5.50 9.88
CA GLU A 171 -17.79 -5.18 8.90
C GLU A 171 -19.18 -5.18 9.53
N SER A 172 -20.02 -4.19 9.21
CA SER A 172 -21.38 -4.14 9.74
C SER A 172 -22.24 -5.29 9.22
N VAL A 173 -21.93 -5.77 8.01
CA VAL A 173 -22.56 -6.95 7.40
C VAL A 173 -21.53 -8.07 7.35
N GLN A 174 -21.78 -9.12 8.13
CA GLN A 174 -20.88 -10.28 8.18
C GLN A 174 -21.19 -11.25 7.05
N SER A 175 -20.14 -11.84 6.48
CA SER A 175 -20.29 -12.86 5.41
C SER A 175 -20.98 -14.14 5.90
N TYR A 176 -20.82 -14.45 7.19
CA TYR A 176 -21.43 -15.59 7.86
C TYR A 176 -22.44 -15.12 8.92
N GLY A 177 -23.40 -15.98 9.23
CA GLY A 177 -24.33 -15.77 10.34
C GLY A 177 -23.63 -15.79 11.70
N THR A 178 -24.33 -15.32 12.72
CA THR A 178 -23.78 -15.14 14.09
C THR A 178 -23.36 -16.43 14.78
N GLU A 179 -23.88 -17.56 14.32
CA GLU A 179 -23.58 -18.90 14.80
C GLU A 179 -22.18 -19.39 14.38
N TYR A 180 -21.58 -18.77 13.38
CA TYR A 180 -20.24 -19.13 12.91
C TYR A 180 -19.16 -18.32 13.66
N PRO A 181 -18.07 -18.95 14.11
CA PRO A 181 -16.99 -18.26 14.83
C PRO A 181 -16.07 -17.43 13.91
N CYS A 182 -16.51 -17.10 12.69
CA CYS A 182 -15.73 -16.37 11.70
C CYS A 182 -16.21 -14.92 11.62
N ARG A 183 -15.25 -13.97 11.62
CA ARG A 183 -15.52 -12.54 11.50
C ARG A 183 -14.89 -11.99 10.22
N THR A 184 -15.59 -11.07 9.59
CA THR A 184 -15.17 -10.33 8.40
C THR A 184 -14.70 -8.94 8.82
N PHE A 185 -13.52 -8.56 8.36
CA PHE A 185 -12.90 -7.26 8.62
C PHE A 185 -12.54 -6.56 7.31
N ALA A 186 -12.64 -5.23 7.29
CA ALA A 186 -12.19 -4.35 6.19
C ALA A 186 -10.71 -3.94 6.33
#